data_AF-A0A8T7I7M0-F1
#
_entry.id   AF-A0A8T7I7M0-F1
#
_cell.length_a   1.000
_cell.length_b   1.000
_cell.length_c   1.000
_cell.angle_alpha   90.00
_cell.angle_beta   90.00
_cell.angle_gamma   90.00
#
_symmetry.space_group_name_H-M   'P 1'
#
loop_
_entity.id
_entity.type
_entity.pdbx_description
1 polymer ?
#
loop_
_entity_poly.entity_id
_entity_poly.type
_entity_poly.pdbx_seq_one_letter_code
_entity_poly.pdbx_strand_id
1 'polypeptide(L)'
;MRFSDLGLKMGDVMQLQISPDSDARYPVKLLGFIPERSIIISAPSEQKGHPMFMKEEQLVTLRFVVNNVASGFTAKVLKMRTDPGPYLHLEMPHQVEAVEVRNAVRVNTDFSATIINDTHNSNSMSVMVKNLSVLGGRLESEKKIALISDRLSITMSLNLDDVEKLVTLTAEVRNKGILEQEGGTGINWYGFNFLFTDEEDRLLLKAYVYQEILRSLHLL
;
A
#
# COMPACT_ATOMS: atom_id res chain seq x y z
N MET A 1 -0.59 8.53 -20.91
CA MET A 1 -1.27 9.62 -20.18
C MET A 1 -0.26 10.74 -19.98
N ARG A 2 -0.62 12.01 -20.24
CA ARG A 2 0.29 13.14 -19.99
C ARG A 2 0.29 13.50 -18.50
N PHE A 3 1.39 14.06 -18.01
CA PHE A 3 1.50 14.45 -16.60
C PHE A 3 0.43 15.47 -16.17
N SER A 4 0.07 16.40 -17.06
CA SER A 4 -1.00 17.39 -16.85
C SER A 4 -2.38 16.77 -16.59
N ASP A 5 -2.60 15.56 -17.08
CA ASP A 5 -3.92 14.92 -17.09
C ASP A 5 -4.15 14.08 -15.81
N LEU A 6 -3.14 14.00 -14.94
CA LEU A 6 -3.16 13.17 -13.73
C LEU A 6 -4.01 13.74 -12.59
N GLY A 7 -4.43 15.00 -12.67
CA GLY A 7 -5.21 15.66 -11.62
C GLY A 7 -4.41 16.03 -10.37
N LEU A 8 -3.08 16.03 -10.45
CA LEU A 8 -2.19 16.47 -9.38
C LEU A 8 -2.35 17.98 -9.10
N LYS A 9 -2.32 18.35 -7.82
CA LYS A 9 -2.37 19.73 -7.34
C LYS A 9 -1.03 20.13 -6.72
N MET A 10 -0.75 21.44 -6.75
CA MET A 10 0.38 21.98 -6.00
C MET A 10 0.27 21.60 -4.52
N GLY A 11 1.37 21.13 -3.95
CA GLY A 11 1.45 20.66 -2.57
C GLY A 11 1.20 19.16 -2.39
N ASP A 12 0.71 18.44 -3.41
CA ASP A 12 0.47 17.00 -3.31
C ASP A 12 1.76 16.24 -2.95
N VAL A 13 1.64 15.30 -2.02
CA VAL A 13 2.75 14.49 -1.52
C VAL A 13 2.94 13.27 -2.41
N MET A 14 4.18 13.06 -2.83
CA MET A 14 4.63 11.96 -3.67
C MET A 14 5.80 11.25 -3.00
N GLN A 15 6.10 10.03 -3.43
CA GLN A 15 7.19 9.20 -2.94
C GLN A 15 8.28 9.12 -4.00
N LEU A 16 9.45 9.68 -3.70
CA LEU A 16 10.64 9.60 -4.54
C LEU A 16 11.47 8.38 -4.14
N GLN A 17 11.75 7.50 -5.08
CA GLN A 17 12.72 6.42 -4.93
C GLN A 17 13.97 6.77 -5.73
N ILE A 18 15.13 6.75 -5.06
CA ILE A 18 16.41 7.21 -5.61
C ILE A 18 17.18 6.07 -6.30
N SER A 19 17.02 4.84 -5.81
CA SER A 19 17.65 3.64 -6.37
C SER A 19 16.59 2.56 -6.58
N PRO A 20 16.54 1.91 -7.76
CA PRO A 20 15.61 0.81 -8.00
C PRO A 20 15.84 -0.38 -7.06
N ASP A 21 17.07 -0.58 -6.60
CA ASP A 21 17.47 -1.68 -5.70
C ASP A 21 17.20 -1.39 -4.22
N SER A 22 16.70 -0.20 -3.89
CA SER A 22 16.39 0.20 -2.52
C SER A 22 14.91 0.48 -2.36
N ASP A 23 14.28 -0.12 -1.36
CA ASP A 23 12.88 0.19 -0.99
C ASP A 23 12.72 1.54 -0.28
N ALA A 24 13.82 2.29 -0.06
CA ALA A 24 13.78 3.60 0.55
C ALA A 24 12.99 4.60 -0.31
N ARG A 25 12.01 5.26 0.33
CA ARG A 25 11.14 6.26 -0.30
C ARG A 25 11.16 7.53 0.51
N TYR A 26 11.32 8.64 -0.20
CA TYR A 26 11.41 9.97 0.38
C TYR A 26 10.17 10.77 0.02
N PRO A 27 9.41 11.27 1.00
CA PRO A 27 8.26 12.12 0.72
C PRO A 27 8.73 13.44 0.11
N VAL A 28 8.15 13.81 -1.03
CA VAL A 28 8.40 15.08 -1.74
C VAL A 28 7.08 15.72 -2.11
N LYS A 29 7.05 17.04 -2.27
CA LYS A 29 5.84 17.78 -2.66
C LYS A 29 5.93 18.26 -4.09
N LEU A 30 4.82 18.23 -4.82
CA LEU A 30 4.72 18.87 -6.13
C LEU A 30 4.71 20.39 -5.93
N LEU A 31 5.69 21.08 -6.50
CA LEU A 31 5.75 22.55 -6.49
C LEU A 31 5.16 23.14 -7.78
N GLY A 32 5.22 22.40 -8.88
CA GLY A 32 4.64 22.79 -10.16
C GLY A 32 5.30 22.04 -11.31
N PHE A 33 5.12 22.56 -12.53
CA PHE A 33 5.79 22.06 -13.72
C PHE A 33 5.93 23.18 -14.75
N ILE A 34 6.92 23.02 -15.62
CA ILE A 34 7.09 23.82 -16.83
C ILE A 34 6.68 22.89 -17.98
N PRO A 35 5.62 23.23 -18.75
CA PRO A 35 5.13 22.40 -19.84
C PRO A 35 6.26 21.95 -20.77
N GLU A 36 6.27 20.65 -21.10
CA GLU A 36 7.25 20.00 -21.98
C GLU A 36 8.73 20.10 -21.55
N ARG A 37 9.02 20.69 -20.38
CA ARG A 37 10.41 20.89 -19.92
C ARG A 37 10.73 20.13 -18.65
N SER A 38 9.96 20.36 -17.59
CA SER A 38 10.30 19.76 -16.30
C SER A 38 9.17 19.75 -15.30
N ILE A 39 9.15 18.73 -14.45
CA ILE A 39 8.36 18.71 -13.21
C ILE A 39 9.21 19.32 -12.09
N ILE A 40 8.61 20.13 -11.23
CA ILE A 40 9.28 20.77 -10.10
C ILE A 40 8.77 20.16 -8.81
N ILE A 41 9.66 19.55 -8.03
CA ILE A 41 9.34 18.93 -6.73
C ILE A 41 10.25 19.47 -5.63
N SER A 42 9.82 19.40 -4.38
CA SER A 42 10.73 19.65 -3.25
C SER A 42 11.89 18.64 -3.26
N ALA A 43 13.04 19.04 -2.74
CA ALA A 43 14.15 18.09 -2.57
C ALA A 43 13.76 17.00 -1.56
N PRO A 44 14.19 15.74 -1.76
CA PRO A 44 14.10 14.72 -0.72
C PRO A 44 14.98 15.11 0.47
N SER A 45 14.57 14.71 1.66
CA SER A 45 15.33 14.96 2.89
C SER A 45 15.44 13.69 3.74
N GLU A 46 16.53 13.56 4.48
CA GLU A 46 16.65 12.54 5.52
C GLU A 46 15.69 12.82 6.69
N GLN A 47 15.56 11.87 7.63
CA GLN A 47 14.66 11.98 8.79
C GLN A 47 14.86 13.25 9.63
N LYS A 48 16.05 13.87 9.57
CA LYS A 48 16.39 15.13 10.27
C LYS A 48 16.20 16.39 9.42
N GLY A 49 15.45 16.31 8.32
CA GLY A 49 15.13 17.45 7.45
C GLY A 49 16.28 17.99 6.60
N HIS A 50 17.45 17.33 6.61
CA HIS A 50 18.58 17.73 5.79
C HIS A 50 18.33 17.32 4.33
N PRO A 51 18.38 18.25 3.37
CA PRO A 51 18.16 17.94 1.96
C PRO A 51 19.24 16.98 1.45
N MET A 52 18.81 15.97 0.72
CA MET A 52 19.72 15.04 0.06
C MET A 52 20.17 15.63 -1.27
N PHE A 53 21.48 15.58 -1.52
CA PHE A 53 22.03 15.99 -2.80
C PHE A 53 21.66 15.01 -3.91
N MET A 54 21.15 15.55 -5.01
CA MET A 54 20.77 14.77 -6.20
C MET A 54 21.67 15.17 -7.37
N LYS A 55 22.25 14.18 -8.04
CA LYS A 55 23.12 14.41 -9.21
C LYS A 55 22.27 14.63 -10.46
N GLU A 56 22.74 15.49 -11.36
CA GLU A 56 22.18 15.59 -12.71
C GLU A 56 22.30 14.23 -13.43
N GLU A 57 21.36 13.96 -14.33
CA GLU A 57 21.18 12.69 -15.06
C GLU A 57 20.85 11.46 -14.18
N GLN A 58 20.78 11.61 -12.87
CA GLN A 58 20.38 10.54 -11.97
C GLN A 58 18.92 10.12 -12.24
N LEU A 59 18.69 8.83 -12.43
CA LEU A 59 17.34 8.27 -12.56
C LEU A 59 16.68 8.18 -11.19
N VAL A 60 15.42 8.62 -11.12
CA VAL A 60 14.57 8.52 -9.94
C VAL A 60 13.17 8.06 -10.35
N THR A 61 12.50 7.34 -9.46
CA THR A 61 11.11 6.93 -9.67
C THR A 61 10.20 7.71 -8.73
N LEU A 62 9.25 8.45 -9.30
CA LEU A 62 8.17 9.11 -8.57
C LEU A 62 6.96 8.19 -8.50
N ARG A 63 6.36 8.06 -7.31
CA ARG A 63 5.10 7.34 -7.09
C ARG A 63 4.12 8.17 -6.30
N PHE A 64 2.86 8.12 -6.68
CA PHE A 64 1.80 8.89 -6.06
C PHE A 64 0.45 8.21 -6.25
N VAL A 65 -0.52 8.61 -5.44
CA VAL A 65 -1.90 8.16 -5.57
C VAL A 65 -2.77 9.40 -5.72
N VAL A 66 -3.48 9.49 -6.83
CA VAL A 66 -4.44 10.56 -7.11
C VAL A 66 -5.72 9.93 -7.61
N ASN A 67 -6.87 10.40 -7.12
CA ASN A 67 -8.19 9.90 -7.50
C ASN A 67 -8.31 8.37 -7.44
N ASN A 68 -7.72 7.76 -6.40
CA ASN A 68 -7.68 6.31 -6.24
C ASN A 68 -6.98 5.58 -7.39
N VAL A 69 -5.97 6.20 -8.03
CA VAL A 69 -5.09 5.59 -9.03
C VAL A 69 -3.64 5.73 -8.57
N ALA A 70 -2.97 4.60 -8.34
CA ALA A 70 -1.56 4.55 -8.02
C ALA A 70 -0.81 4.71 -9.33
N SER A 71 -0.09 5.82 -9.43
CA SER A 71 0.66 6.17 -10.60
C SER A 71 2.13 6.29 -10.28
N GLY A 72 2.97 6.05 -11.27
CA GLY A 72 4.40 6.26 -11.14
C GLY A 72 5.09 6.39 -12.48
N PHE A 73 6.25 7.01 -12.46
CA PHE A 73 7.12 7.14 -13.61
C PHE A 73 8.57 7.28 -13.16
N THR A 74 9.48 6.89 -14.05
CA THR A 74 10.91 7.14 -13.89
C THR A 74 11.30 8.35 -14.72
N ALA A 75 12.09 9.25 -14.14
CA ALA A 75 12.57 10.46 -14.79
C ALA A 75 14.02 10.74 -14.37
N LYS A 76 14.74 11.49 -15.19
CA LYS A 76 16.07 12.00 -14.84
C LYS A 76 15.97 13.28 -14.01
N VAL A 77 16.90 13.45 -13.09
CA VAL A 77 17.16 14.74 -12.44
C VAL A 77 17.84 15.66 -13.44
N LEU A 78 17.17 16.74 -13.84
CA LEU A 78 17.73 17.77 -14.72
C LEU A 78 18.55 18.79 -13.95
N LYS A 79 18.06 19.19 -12.77
CA LYS A 79 18.75 20.17 -11.92
C LYS A 79 18.27 20.10 -10.48
N MET A 80 19.18 20.34 -9.54
CA MET A 80 18.85 20.70 -8.16
C MET A 80 19.14 22.19 -7.93
N ARG A 81 18.27 22.85 -7.19
CA ARG A 81 18.42 24.23 -6.72
C ARG A 81 18.26 24.26 -5.21
N THR A 82 18.96 25.17 -4.55
CA THR A 82 18.99 25.29 -3.08
C THR A 82 18.42 26.61 -2.56
N ASP A 83 18.24 27.60 -3.43
CA ASP A 83 17.71 28.93 -3.13
C ASP A 83 16.43 29.20 -3.95
N PRO A 84 15.38 29.83 -3.39
CA PRO A 84 15.21 30.25 -1.99
C PRO A 84 14.91 29.08 -1.03
N GLY A 85 14.87 27.86 -1.54
CA GLY A 85 14.79 26.61 -0.80
C GLY A 85 15.15 25.44 -1.70
N PRO A 86 15.37 24.23 -1.16
CA PRO A 86 15.85 23.10 -1.94
C PRO A 86 14.74 22.42 -2.76
N TYR A 87 14.93 22.34 -4.08
CA TYR A 87 13.99 21.72 -5.03
C TYR A 87 14.70 21.08 -6.23
N LEU A 88 13.97 20.24 -6.97
CA LEU A 88 14.45 19.52 -8.15
C LEU A 88 13.61 19.86 -9.37
N HIS A 89 14.29 19.99 -10.51
CA HIS A 89 13.71 19.82 -11.84
C HIS A 89 13.94 18.38 -12.28
N LEU A 90 12.85 17.69 -12.56
CA LEU A 90 12.86 16.36 -13.18
C LEU A 90 12.43 16.47 -14.64
N GLU A 91 12.98 15.59 -15.47
CA GLU A 91 12.57 15.44 -16.86
C GLU A 91 11.07 15.13 -16.94
N MET A 92 10.41 15.68 -17.96
CA MET A 92 9.01 15.37 -18.21
C MET A 92 8.88 13.89 -18.64
N PRO A 93 8.06 13.07 -17.97
CA PRO A 93 7.97 11.66 -18.30
C PRO A 93 7.32 11.45 -19.67
N HIS A 94 7.92 10.60 -20.50
CA HIS A 94 7.30 10.15 -21.76
C HIS A 94 6.08 9.28 -21.50
N GLN A 95 6.10 8.51 -20.42
CA GLN A 95 5.02 7.60 -20.04
C GLN A 95 4.84 7.63 -18.52
N VAL A 96 3.58 7.62 -18.11
CA VAL A 96 3.17 7.42 -16.72
C VAL A 96 2.45 6.08 -16.64
N GLU A 97 2.96 5.20 -15.77
CA GLU A 97 2.28 3.97 -15.41
C GLU A 97 1.19 4.30 -14.39
N ALA A 98 0.00 3.75 -14.58
CA ALA A 98 -1.14 3.98 -13.72
C ALA A 98 -1.87 2.65 -13.49
N VAL A 99 -2.16 2.36 -12.23
CA VAL A 99 -2.91 1.20 -11.79
C VAL A 99 -4.00 1.72 -10.86
N GLU A 100 -5.27 1.39 -11.14
CA GLU A 100 -6.34 1.70 -10.21
C GLU A 100 -6.00 1.15 -8.81
N VAL A 101 -6.01 2.03 -7.81
CA VAL A 101 -5.84 1.62 -6.43
C VAL A 101 -7.07 0.83 -6.03
N ARG A 102 -6.84 -0.42 -5.62
CA ARG A 102 -7.73 -1.29 -4.83
C ARG A 102 -9.23 -1.13 -5.12
N ASN A 103 -9.81 -2.16 -5.73
CA ASN A 103 -11.24 -2.29 -6.01
C ASN A 103 -12.16 -2.33 -4.76
N ALA A 104 -11.61 -2.22 -3.55
CA ALA A 104 -12.36 -2.18 -2.29
C ALA A 104 -11.61 -1.41 -1.20
N VAL A 105 -12.38 -0.64 -0.42
CA VAL A 105 -11.89 0.08 0.77
C VAL A 105 -11.40 -0.92 1.82
N ARG A 106 -10.31 -0.57 2.51
CA ARG A 106 -9.71 -1.36 3.59
C ARG A 106 -9.84 -0.64 4.92
N VAL A 107 -10.12 -1.40 5.97
CA VAL A 107 -10.06 -0.97 7.36
C VAL A 107 -8.87 -1.62 8.04
N ASN A 108 -8.21 -0.88 8.92
CA ASN A 108 -7.18 -1.44 9.78
C ASN A 108 -7.86 -2.33 10.83
N THR A 109 -7.27 -3.47 11.08
CA THR A 109 -7.75 -4.44 12.07
C THR A 109 -6.58 -4.88 12.92
N ASP A 110 -6.85 -5.39 14.11
CA ASP A 110 -5.81 -6.02 14.92
C ASP A 110 -6.41 -7.09 15.83
N PHE A 111 -6.77 -8.22 15.22
CA PHE A 111 -7.35 -9.36 15.94
C PHE A 111 -6.78 -10.69 15.42
N SER A 112 -6.89 -11.72 16.26
CA SER A 112 -6.42 -13.07 15.92
C SER A 112 -7.43 -13.81 15.04
N ALA A 113 -6.91 -14.56 14.08
CA ALA A 113 -7.66 -15.53 13.29
C ALA A 113 -6.95 -16.89 13.32
N THR A 114 -7.70 -17.95 13.05
CA THR A 114 -7.15 -19.28 12.82
C THR A 114 -7.11 -19.55 11.33
N ILE A 115 -6.01 -20.09 10.82
CA ILE A 115 -5.88 -20.47 9.42
C ILE A 115 -5.49 -21.94 9.25
N ILE A 116 -5.96 -22.53 8.17
CA ILE A 116 -5.50 -23.81 7.63
C ILE A 116 -5.06 -23.56 6.19
N ASN A 117 -3.88 -24.03 5.81
CA ASN A 117 -3.45 -24.02 4.42
C ASN A 117 -3.98 -25.29 3.73
N ASP A 118 -5.04 -25.13 2.96
CA ASP A 118 -5.76 -26.21 2.28
C ASP A 118 -4.93 -26.82 1.14
N THR A 119 -4.08 -26.02 0.50
CA THR A 119 -3.19 -26.50 -0.58
C THR A 119 -2.19 -27.55 -0.05
N HIS A 120 -1.73 -27.37 1.19
CA HIS A 120 -0.72 -28.23 1.81
C HIS A 120 -1.26 -29.11 2.95
N ASN A 121 -2.56 -29.06 3.24
CA ASN A 121 -3.22 -29.73 4.37
C ASN A 121 -2.48 -29.49 5.70
N SER A 122 -2.18 -28.23 6.01
CA SER A 122 -1.47 -27.90 7.25
C SER A 122 -2.34 -28.10 8.48
N ASN A 123 -1.70 -28.21 9.65
CA ASN A 123 -2.42 -28.01 10.92
C ASN A 123 -2.92 -26.57 11.03
N SER A 124 -3.94 -26.35 11.87
CA SER A 124 -4.44 -25.01 12.19
C SER A 124 -3.39 -24.17 12.88
N MET A 125 -3.29 -22.89 12.52
CA MET A 125 -2.35 -21.93 13.12
C MET A 125 -3.05 -20.60 13.43
N SER A 126 -2.68 -19.98 14.56
CA SER A 126 -3.09 -18.61 14.90
C SER A 126 -2.27 -17.59 14.13
N VAL A 127 -2.93 -16.56 13.59
CA VAL A 127 -2.31 -15.45 12.86
C VAL A 127 -3.00 -14.13 13.23
N MET A 128 -2.35 -13.00 12.95
CA MET A 128 -2.95 -11.68 13.17
C MET A 128 -3.50 -11.10 11.86
N VAL A 129 -4.74 -10.63 11.88
CA VAL A 129 -5.36 -9.92 10.75
C VAL A 129 -5.11 -8.42 10.93
N LYS A 130 -4.28 -7.82 10.07
CA LYS A 130 -3.86 -6.41 10.20
C LYS A 130 -4.67 -5.42 9.37
N ASN A 131 -5.34 -5.90 8.33
CA ASN A 131 -6.38 -5.15 7.64
C ASN A 131 -7.32 -6.08 6.89
N LEU A 132 -8.53 -5.58 6.65
CA LEU A 132 -9.57 -6.24 5.86
C LEU A 132 -10.22 -5.27 4.88
N SER A 133 -10.68 -5.80 3.77
CA SER A 133 -11.65 -5.24 2.84
C SER A 133 -12.68 -6.29 2.50
N VAL A 134 -13.72 -5.88 1.78
CA VAL A 134 -14.74 -6.79 1.24
C VAL A 134 -14.13 -7.89 0.37
N LEU A 135 -12.98 -7.65 -0.28
CA LEU A 135 -12.40 -8.59 -1.24
C LEU A 135 -11.21 -9.39 -0.69
N GLY A 136 -10.69 -9.07 0.49
CA GLY A 136 -9.46 -9.67 1.01
C GLY A 136 -8.81 -8.83 2.09
N GLY A 137 -7.59 -9.18 2.49
CA GLY A 137 -6.92 -8.52 3.61
C GLY A 137 -5.44 -8.85 3.71
N ARG A 138 -4.88 -8.61 4.90
CA ARG A 138 -3.50 -8.93 5.25
C ARG A 138 -3.43 -9.72 6.56
N LEU A 139 -2.72 -10.84 6.51
CA LEU A 139 -2.33 -11.64 7.66
C LEU A 139 -0.86 -11.41 8.01
N GLU A 140 -0.53 -11.57 9.28
CA GLU A 140 0.83 -11.60 9.80
C GLU A 140 1.07 -12.80 10.70
N SER A 141 2.28 -13.37 10.61
CA SER A 141 2.69 -14.56 11.34
C SER A 141 4.20 -14.58 11.55
N GLU A 142 4.63 -15.05 12.72
CA GLU A 142 6.05 -15.32 13.01
C GLU A 142 6.59 -16.48 12.15
N LYS A 143 5.72 -17.41 11.76
CA LYS A 143 6.06 -18.57 10.94
C LYS A 143 5.68 -18.35 9.48
N LYS A 144 6.39 -19.03 8.57
CA LYS A 144 6.00 -19.13 7.16
C LYS A 144 4.78 -20.05 7.05
N ILE A 145 3.67 -19.52 6.54
CA ILE A 145 2.38 -20.24 6.48
C ILE A 145 1.91 -20.59 5.07
N ALA A 146 2.40 -19.89 4.04
CA ALA A 146 1.91 -20.06 2.68
C ALA A 146 2.89 -19.57 1.60
N LEU A 147 2.63 -19.99 0.37
CA LEU A 147 3.18 -19.44 -0.87
C LEU A 147 2.10 -18.65 -1.62
N ILE A 148 2.52 -17.89 -2.65
CA ILE A 148 1.57 -17.22 -3.55
C ILE A 148 0.77 -18.31 -4.28
N SER A 149 -0.52 -18.07 -4.45
CA SER A 149 -1.52 -18.98 -5.01
C SER A 149 -1.95 -20.13 -4.10
N ASP A 150 -1.43 -20.24 -2.88
CA ASP A 150 -1.97 -21.17 -1.89
C ASP A 150 -3.38 -20.74 -1.47
N ARG A 151 -4.21 -21.74 -1.16
CA ARG A 151 -5.55 -21.54 -0.58
C ARG A 151 -5.50 -21.68 0.92
N LEU A 152 -6.09 -20.70 1.60
CA LEU A 152 -6.22 -20.65 3.04
C LEU A 152 -7.71 -20.70 3.41
N SER A 153 -8.06 -21.56 4.35
CA SER A 153 -9.30 -21.44 5.11
C SER A 153 -9.03 -20.58 6.34
N ILE A 154 -9.66 -19.39 6.38
CA ILE A 154 -9.44 -18.38 7.42
C ILE A 154 -10.69 -18.31 8.29
N THR A 155 -10.57 -18.75 9.55
CA THR A 155 -11.61 -18.64 10.57
C THR A 155 -11.36 -17.42 11.47
N MET A 156 -12.31 -16.50 11.53
CA MET A 156 -12.21 -15.27 12.31
C MET A 156 -13.54 -14.88 12.94
N SER A 157 -13.46 -14.16 14.07
CA SER A 157 -14.64 -13.59 14.73
C SER A 157 -14.82 -12.13 14.31
N LEU A 158 -15.96 -11.81 13.69
CA LEU A 158 -16.31 -10.46 13.27
C LEU A 158 -17.36 -9.87 14.22
N ASN A 159 -17.03 -8.76 14.86
CA ASN A 159 -17.92 -8.05 15.78
C ASN A 159 -18.71 -6.96 15.03
N LEU A 160 -20.01 -7.18 14.87
CA LEU A 160 -20.98 -6.24 14.31
C LEU A 160 -21.85 -5.69 15.44
N ASP A 161 -21.49 -4.53 15.96
CA ASP A 161 -22.06 -3.96 17.18
C ASP A 161 -22.20 -5.00 18.31
N ASP A 162 -23.42 -5.42 18.65
CA ASP A 162 -23.72 -6.37 19.72
C ASP A 162 -23.66 -7.85 19.27
N VAL A 163 -23.36 -8.10 17.99
CA VAL A 163 -23.37 -9.43 17.38
C VAL A 163 -21.96 -9.86 17.02
N GLU A 164 -21.47 -10.89 17.72
CA GLU A 164 -20.25 -11.60 17.35
C GLU A 164 -20.58 -12.74 16.37
N LYS A 165 -20.02 -12.70 15.15
CA LYS A 165 -20.20 -13.75 14.14
C LYS A 165 -18.87 -14.41 13.80
N LEU A 166 -18.77 -15.70 14.11
CA LEU A 166 -17.65 -16.53 13.68
C LEU A 166 -17.85 -16.96 12.22
N VAL A 167 -16.88 -16.67 11.35
CA VAL A 167 -16.91 -17.05 9.93
C VAL A 167 -15.65 -17.77 9.52
N THR A 168 -15.80 -18.70 8.58
CA THR A 168 -14.68 -19.40 7.92
C THR A 168 -14.75 -19.13 6.43
N LEU A 169 -13.77 -18.41 5.91
CA LEU A 169 -13.73 -17.99 4.50
C LEU A 169 -12.51 -18.57 3.79
N THR A 170 -12.72 -19.09 2.59
CA THR A 170 -11.61 -19.49 1.72
C THR A 170 -10.99 -18.26 1.07
N ALA A 171 -9.66 -18.21 1.02
CA ALA A 171 -8.88 -17.15 0.41
C ALA A 171 -7.70 -17.67 -0.40
N GLU A 172 -7.28 -16.93 -1.41
CA GLU A 172 -6.05 -17.19 -2.18
C GLU A 172 -4.98 -16.15 -1.81
N VAL A 173 -3.77 -16.60 -1.54
CA VAL A 173 -2.62 -15.71 -1.28
C VAL A 173 -2.19 -15.04 -2.57
N ARG A 174 -2.19 -13.70 -2.59
CA ARG A 174 -1.83 -12.88 -3.76
C ARG A 174 -0.43 -12.30 -3.69
N ASN A 175 0.06 -12.02 -2.49
CA ASN A 175 1.41 -11.52 -2.27
C ASN A 175 1.89 -11.87 -0.85
N LYS A 176 3.19 -11.80 -0.65
CA LYS A 176 3.82 -12.05 0.64
C LYS A 176 5.12 -11.27 0.77
N GLY A 177 5.61 -11.14 1.99
CA GLY A 177 6.92 -10.59 2.28
C GLY A 177 7.29 -10.73 3.74
N ILE A 178 8.34 -10.03 4.14
CA ILE A 178 8.83 -10.00 5.52
C ILE A 178 8.91 -8.54 5.95
N LEU A 179 8.34 -8.22 7.11
CA LEU A 179 8.60 -6.97 7.81
C LEU A 179 9.85 -7.16 8.67
N GLU A 180 10.91 -6.42 8.37
CA GLU A 180 12.10 -6.39 9.21
C GLU A 180 11.78 -5.74 10.56
N GLN A 181 12.28 -6.33 11.65
CA GLN A 181 12.22 -5.77 12.99
C GLN A 181 13.64 -5.58 13.51
N GLU A 182 13.91 -4.43 14.15
CA GLU A 182 15.21 -4.17 14.76
C GLU A 182 15.49 -5.21 15.86
N GLY A 183 16.53 -6.01 15.68
CA GLY A 183 17.02 -6.97 16.69
C GLY A 183 16.29 -8.32 16.76
N GLY A 184 15.42 -8.67 15.80
CA GLY A 184 14.59 -9.87 15.85
C GLY A 184 14.48 -10.67 14.55
N THR A 185 13.71 -11.76 14.59
CA THR A 185 13.27 -12.47 13.38
C THR A 185 12.10 -11.70 12.76
N GLY A 186 12.18 -11.36 11.47
CA GLY A 186 11.16 -10.56 10.81
C GLY A 186 9.77 -11.24 10.79
N ILE A 187 8.71 -10.44 10.74
CA ILE A 187 7.32 -10.94 10.68
C ILE A 187 6.95 -11.25 9.23
N ASN A 188 6.49 -12.47 8.96
CA ASN A 188 5.98 -12.82 7.65
C ASN A 188 4.60 -12.21 7.46
N TRP A 189 4.36 -11.56 6.33
CA TRP A 189 3.05 -11.02 5.98
C TRP A 189 2.55 -11.61 4.67
N TYR A 190 1.22 -11.72 4.56
CA TYR A 190 0.53 -12.33 3.43
C TYR A 190 -0.69 -11.50 3.09
N GLY A 191 -0.77 -10.98 1.87
CA GLY A 191 -2.02 -10.41 1.35
C GLY A 191 -2.78 -11.46 0.56
N PHE A 192 -4.09 -11.48 0.76
CA PHE A 192 -4.96 -12.51 0.22
C PHE A 192 -6.24 -11.89 -0.35
N ASN A 193 -6.88 -12.61 -1.27
CA ASN A 193 -8.23 -12.31 -1.74
C ASN A 193 -9.18 -13.42 -1.33
N PHE A 194 -10.38 -13.07 -0.86
CA PHE A 194 -11.43 -14.05 -0.59
C PHE A 194 -11.95 -14.67 -1.89
N LEU A 195 -12.23 -15.97 -1.82
CA LEU A 195 -12.90 -16.75 -2.85
C LEU A 195 -14.33 -17.02 -2.37
N PHE A 196 -15.21 -16.04 -2.52
CA PHE A 196 -16.60 -16.16 -2.08
C PHE A 196 -17.33 -17.26 -2.84
N THR A 197 -17.90 -18.20 -2.10
CA THR A 197 -18.88 -19.16 -2.60
C THR A 197 -20.31 -18.75 -2.24
N ASP A 198 -20.46 -17.92 -1.20
CA ASP A 198 -21.74 -17.41 -0.69
C ASP A 198 -21.77 -15.87 -0.71
N GLU A 199 -22.88 -15.29 -1.15
CA GLU A 199 -23.13 -13.85 -1.11
C GLU A 199 -23.41 -13.36 0.32
N GLU A 200 -23.87 -14.21 1.24
CA GLU A 200 -24.10 -13.83 2.65
C GLU A 200 -22.79 -13.45 3.35
N ASP A 201 -21.73 -14.23 3.15
CA ASP A 201 -20.39 -13.95 3.67
C ASP A 201 -19.84 -12.62 3.15
N ARG A 202 -20.09 -12.35 1.86
CA ARG A 202 -19.69 -11.10 1.23
C ARG A 202 -20.46 -9.91 1.81
N LEU A 203 -21.76 -10.06 2.06
CA LEU A 203 -22.58 -9.04 2.71
C LEU A 203 -22.14 -8.79 4.14
N LEU A 204 -21.79 -9.84 4.88
CA LEU A 204 -21.26 -9.73 6.23
C LEU A 204 -19.96 -8.93 6.27
N LEU A 205 -19.01 -9.23 5.39
CA LEU A 205 -17.77 -8.47 5.29
C LEU A 205 -18.00 -7.03 4.86
N LYS A 206 -18.98 -6.74 3.99
CA LYS A 206 -19.39 -5.36 3.69
C LYS A 206 -19.88 -4.63 4.93
N ALA A 207 -20.78 -5.25 5.69
CA ALA A 207 -21.30 -4.67 6.93
C ALA A 207 -20.17 -4.36 7.91
N TYR A 208 -19.26 -5.32 8.13
CA TYR A 208 -18.11 -5.15 9.03
C TYR A 208 -17.19 -4.03 8.58
N VAL A 209 -16.77 -4.03 7.31
CA VAL A 209 -15.87 -3.01 6.77
C VAL A 209 -16.51 -1.62 6.84
N TYR A 210 -17.80 -1.49 6.53
CA TYR A 210 -18.47 -0.19 6.60
C TYR A 210 -18.66 0.32 8.03
N GLN A 211 -18.99 -0.56 8.97
CA GLN A 211 -19.03 -0.22 10.39
C GLN A 211 -17.67 0.30 10.88
N GLU A 212 -16.59 -0.40 10.56
CA GLU A 212 -15.24 0.02 10.98
C GLU A 212 -14.79 1.33 10.31
N ILE A 213 -15.23 1.60 9.07
CA ILE A 213 -15.05 2.94 8.46
C ILE A 213 -15.78 4.00 9.28
N LEU A 214 -17.06 3.79 9.61
CA LEU A 214 -17.85 4.76 10.37
C LEU A 214 -17.26 4.99 11.77
N ARG A 215 -16.80 3.95 12.46
CA ARG A 215 -16.07 4.06 13.74
C ARG A 215 -14.79 4.86 13.61
N SER A 216 -14.00 4.63 12.56
CA SER A 216 -12.77 5.42 12.31
C SER A 216 -13.03 6.91 12.07
N LEU A 217 -14.25 7.24 11.62
CA LEU A 217 -14.73 8.60 11.41
C LEU A 217 -15.47 9.18 12.64
N HIS A 218 -15.56 8.43 13.74
CA HIS A 218 -16.32 8.80 14.95
C HIS A 218 -17.81 9.06 14.70
N LEU A 219 -18.41 8.32 13.76
CA LEU A 219 -19.85 8.39 13.42
C LEU A 219 -20.69 7.27 14.07
N LEU A 220 -20.02 6.33 14.73
CA LEU A 220 -20.52 5.30 15.64
C LEU A 220 -19.56 5.27 16.83
#